data_AF-A0A359E389-F1
#
_entry.id   AF-A0A359E389-F1
#
_cell.length_a   1.000
_cell.length_b   1.000
_cell.length_c   1.000
_cell.angle_alpha   90.00
_cell.angle_beta   90.00
_cell.angle_gamma   90.00
#
_symmetry.space_group_name_H-M   'P 1'
#
loop_
_entity.id
_entity.type
_entity.pdbx_description
1 polymer ?
#
loop_
_entity_poly.entity_id
_entity_poly.type
_entity_poly.pdbx_seq_one_letter_code
_entity_poly.pdbx_strand_id
1 'polypeptide(L)'
;MSSRKMSIVLFCCLMIGIEAHSKAIQQNDFSESTDSSDAVTLPIDTKRSLVEWRGTERRGRSSHEGILTLSNGHLEIEKGQLIGGYFIADMHSITVTDIP
;
A
#
# COMPACT_ATOMS: atom_id res chain seq x y z
N MET A 1 6.19 30.85 -40.17
CA MET A 1 5.44 31.72 -39.24
C MET A 1 4.13 31.04 -38.87
N SER A 2 4.00 30.74 -37.58
CA SER A 2 2.79 30.47 -36.79
C SER A 2 1.47 30.21 -37.53
N SER A 3 0.93 29.01 -37.33
CA SER A 3 -0.51 28.74 -37.30
C SER A 3 -0.68 27.29 -36.84
N ARG A 4 -1.54 26.91 -35.89
CA ARG A 4 -2.92 27.39 -35.67
C ARG A 4 -3.32 27.27 -34.20
N LYS A 5 -4.18 28.20 -33.81
CA LYS A 5 -4.83 28.33 -32.51
C LYS A 5 -5.89 27.24 -32.31
N MET A 6 -5.94 26.81 -31.07
CA MET A 6 -6.91 25.97 -30.36
C MET A 6 -8.37 26.28 -30.76
N SER A 7 -9.12 25.25 -31.15
CA SER A 7 -10.56 25.32 -31.41
C SER A 7 -11.24 24.22 -30.60
N ILE A 8 -11.94 24.61 -29.54
CA ILE A 8 -12.92 23.77 -28.85
C ILE A 8 -14.27 24.42 -29.12
N VAL A 9 -15.02 23.83 -30.04
CA VAL A 9 -16.42 24.17 -30.30
C VAL A 9 -17.26 23.03 -29.74
N LEU A 10 -18.03 23.38 -28.71
CA LEU A 10 -19.12 22.64 -28.12
C LEU A 10 -20.25 22.49 -29.16
N PHE A 11 -20.58 21.26 -29.58
CA PHE A 11 -21.73 20.99 -30.44
C PHE A 11 -22.58 19.87 -29.84
N CYS A 12 -23.64 20.28 -29.15
CA CYS A 12 -24.72 19.44 -28.68
C CYS A 12 -25.55 18.98 -29.89
N CYS A 13 -25.69 17.67 -30.09
CA CYS A 13 -26.73 17.08 -30.93
C CYS A 13 -27.30 15.85 -30.24
N LEU A 14 -28.47 16.03 -29.62
CA LEU A 14 -29.45 14.96 -29.40
C LEU A 14 -29.86 14.41 -30.78
N MET A 15 -29.77 13.10 -31.00
CA MET A 15 -30.78 12.33 -31.74
C MET A 15 -30.52 10.82 -31.66
N ILE A 16 -31.65 10.11 -31.65
CA ILE A 16 -31.89 8.69 -31.41
C ILE A 16 -31.56 7.82 -32.65
N GLY A 17 -30.92 6.67 -32.41
CA GLY A 17 -31.16 5.38 -33.08
C GLY A 17 -30.74 5.16 -34.54
N ILE A 18 -29.80 4.22 -34.76
CA ILE A 18 -29.92 3.09 -35.72
C ILE A 18 -28.73 2.14 -35.50
N GLU A 19 -29.04 0.85 -35.36
CA GLU A 19 -28.08 -0.24 -35.23
C GLU A 19 -27.72 -0.75 -36.63
N ALA A 20 -26.46 -0.62 -37.04
CA ALA A 20 -25.92 -1.29 -38.22
C ALA A 20 -24.39 -1.46 -38.09
N HIS A 21 -24.02 -2.70 -37.83
CA HIS A 21 -22.73 -3.36 -37.98
C HIS A 21 -21.73 -2.68 -38.94
N SER A 22 -20.59 -2.17 -38.46
CA SER A 22 -19.31 -2.36 -39.17
C SER A 22 -18.06 -1.98 -38.36
N LYS A 23 -17.02 -2.76 -38.67
CA LYS A 23 -15.57 -2.50 -38.61
C LYS A 23 -14.85 -2.64 -37.27
N ALA A 24 -14.07 -3.72 -37.26
CA ALA A 24 -12.97 -4.03 -36.40
C ALA A 24 -12.09 -2.80 -36.08
N ILE A 25 -11.85 -2.59 -34.79
CA ILE A 25 -10.74 -1.81 -34.28
C ILE A 25 -9.81 -2.81 -33.62
N GLN A 26 -8.64 -3.02 -34.24
CA GLN A 26 -7.50 -3.62 -33.56
C GLN A 26 -7.10 -2.67 -32.44
N GLN A 27 -7.27 -3.11 -31.20
CA GLN A 27 -6.78 -2.37 -30.04
C GLN A 27 -5.68 -3.21 -29.40
N ASN A 28 -4.45 -2.81 -29.77
CA ASN A 28 -3.21 -2.87 -29.00
C ASN A 28 -3.11 -3.99 -27.95
N ASP A 29 -2.31 -4.99 -28.27
CA ASP A 29 -1.71 -5.96 -27.35
C ASP A 29 -1.08 -5.19 -26.17
N PHE A 30 -1.85 -5.05 -25.10
CA PHE A 30 -1.38 -4.60 -23.81
C PHE A 30 -0.58 -5.77 -23.28
N SER A 31 0.73 -5.72 -23.49
CA SER A 31 1.68 -6.65 -22.90
C SER A 31 1.46 -6.63 -21.39
N GLU A 32 0.73 -7.64 -20.92
CA GLU A 32 0.65 -7.99 -19.52
C GLU A 32 2.07 -8.42 -19.14
N SER A 33 2.85 -7.48 -18.64
CA SER A 33 4.04 -7.80 -17.88
C SER A 33 3.54 -8.55 -16.66
N THR A 34 3.47 -9.87 -16.81
CA THR A 34 3.48 -10.83 -15.71
C THR A 34 4.84 -10.68 -15.04
N ASP A 35 4.99 -9.59 -14.27
CA ASP A 35 5.97 -9.57 -13.19
C ASP A 35 5.36 -10.51 -12.15
N SER A 36 5.67 -11.80 -12.30
CA SER A 36 5.45 -12.79 -11.27
C SER A 36 6.34 -12.38 -10.10
N SER A 37 5.87 -11.43 -9.30
CA SER A 37 6.51 -11.10 -8.05
C SER A 37 6.48 -12.38 -7.24
N ASP A 38 7.65 -12.96 -7.05
CA ASP A 38 7.87 -14.18 -6.26
C ASP A 38 7.80 -13.81 -4.77
N ALA A 39 6.83 -12.96 -4.44
CA ALA A 39 6.61 -12.37 -3.14
C ALA A 39 5.82 -13.36 -2.30
N VAL A 40 6.47 -13.85 -1.24
CA VAL A 40 5.88 -14.74 -0.25
C VAL A 40 5.36 -13.91 0.91
N THR A 41 4.09 -14.09 1.25
CA THR A 41 3.49 -13.51 2.45
C THR A 41 3.67 -14.45 3.65
N LEU A 42 4.30 -13.96 4.71
CA LEU A 42 4.54 -14.70 5.95
C LEU A 42 3.71 -14.09 7.09
N PRO A 43 2.79 -14.84 7.72
CA PRO A 43 2.05 -14.35 8.87
C PRO A 43 2.97 -14.16 10.07
N ILE A 44 2.73 -13.12 10.86
CA ILE A 44 3.48 -12.87 12.09
C ILE A 44 3.01 -13.83 13.18
N ASP A 45 3.95 -14.43 13.91
CA ASP A 45 3.65 -15.16 15.15
C ASP A 45 3.41 -14.16 16.29
N THR A 46 2.16 -13.80 16.50
CA THR A 46 1.74 -12.82 17.51
C THR A 46 2.07 -13.22 18.96
N LYS A 47 2.35 -14.50 19.22
CA LYS A 47 2.71 -14.99 20.55
C LYS A 47 4.20 -14.86 20.84
N ARG A 48 5.03 -14.84 19.79
CA ARG A 48 6.49 -14.80 19.89
C ARG A 48 7.08 -13.45 19.49
N SER A 49 6.30 -12.61 18.83
CA SER A 49 6.71 -11.27 18.40
C SER A 49 6.21 -10.20 19.36
N LEU A 50 7.07 -9.22 19.64
CA LEU A 50 6.82 -8.07 20.50
C LEU A 50 7.33 -6.80 19.83
N VAL A 51 6.70 -5.67 20.15
CA VAL A 51 7.23 -4.34 19.85
C VAL A 51 7.89 -3.81 21.12
N GLU A 52 9.19 -3.58 21.07
CA GLU A 52 9.91 -2.88 22.12
C GLU A 52 9.78 -1.37 21.90
N TRP A 53 9.46 -0.62 22.94
CA TRP A 53 9.35 0.83 22.89
C TRP A 53 10.30 1.49 23.89
N ARG A 54 10.74 2.70 23.54
CA ARG A 54 11.51 3.58 24.41
C ARG A 54 10.98 5.01 24.34
N GLY A 55 10.48 5.51 25.46
CA GLY A 55 10.06 6.89 25.65
C GLY A 55 11.15 7.69 26.34
N THR A 56 11.50 8.87 25.84
CA THR A 56 12.55 9.73 26.44
C THR A 56 11.98 11.08 26.81
N GLU A 57 12.20 11.53 28.06
CA GLU A 57 11.82 12.86 28.51
C GLU A 57 12.71 13.93 27.86
N ARG A 58 12.21 15.18 27.75
CA ARG A 58 12.93 16.30 27.11
C ARG A 58 14.40 16.38 27.54
N ARG A 59 15.29 16.46 26.54
CA ARG A 59 16.76 16.50 26.66
C ARG A 59 17.39 15.23 27.26
N GLY A 60 16.70 14.09 27.27
CA GLY A 60 17.30 12.81 27.70
C GLY A 60 17.49 12.67 29.21
N ARG A 61 16.74 13.44 30.02
CA ARG A 61 16.89 13.43 31.48
C ARG A 61 16.37 12.15 32.15
N SER A 62 15.41 11.49 31.50
CA SER A 62 14.86 10.19 31.91
C SER A 62 14.41 9.45 30.65
N SER A 63 14.45 8.13 30.67
CA SER A 63 13.81 7.28 29.67
C SER A 63 13.07 6.14 30.35
N HIS A 64 12.01 5.70 29.70
CA HIS A 64 11.27 4.49 30.05
C HIS A 64 11.28 3.55 28.85
N GLU A 65 11.33 2.27 29.15
CA GLU A 65 11.33 1.19 28.17
C GLU A 65 10.22 0.19 28.48
N GLY A 66 9.74 -0.50 27.45
CA GLY A 66 8.69 -1.45 27.62
C GLY A 66 8.33 -2.20 26.35
N ILE A 67 7.23 -2.94 26.41
CA ILE A 67 6.76 -3.81 25.33
C ILE A 67 5.29 -3.56 24.98
N LEU A 68 4.94 -3.87 23.73
CA LEU A 68 3.57 -4.10 23.25
C LEU A 68 3.48 -5.45 22.54
N THR A 69 2.35 -6.11 22.69
CA THR A 69 2.02 -7.32 21.91
C THR A 69 1.39 -6.94 20.56
N LEU A 70 1.41 -7.89 19.62
CA LEU A 70 0.80 -7.76 18.31
C LEU A 70 -0.50 -8.55 18.26
N SER A 71 -1.55 -7.99 17.67
CA SER A 71 -2.83 -8.70 17.49
C SER A 71 -2.93 -9.42 16.15
N ASN A 72 -2.28 -8.90 15.11
CA ASN A 72 -2.23 -9.50 13.77
C ASN A 72 -1.10 -8.86 12.94
N GLY A 73 -0.77 -9.48 11.81
CA GLY A 73 0.10 -8.91 10.79
C GLY A 73 0.71 -9.96 9.88
N HIS A 74 1.37 -9.48 8.84
CA HIS A 74 2.16 -10.30 7.95
C HIS A 74 3.33 -9.48 7.38
N LEU A 75 4.33 -10.18 6.86
CA LEU A 75 5.47 -9.64 6.16
C LEU A 75 5.45 -10.12 4.71
N GLU A 76 5.88 -9.28 3.79
CA GLU A 76 6.01 -9.60 2.37
C GLU A 76 7.49 -9.73 2.04
N ILE A 77 7.91 -10.92 1.60
CA ILE A 77 9.31 -11.24 1.28
C ILE A 77 9.42 -11.57 -0.20
N GLU A 78 10.24 -10.84 -0.95
CA GLU A 78 10.56 -11.15 -2.35
C GLU A 78 12.06 -11.40 -2.50
N LYS A 79 12.43 -12.53 -3.13
CA LYS A 79 13.85 -12.91 -3.35
C LYS A 79 14.69 -12.88 -2.07
N GLY A 80 14.07 -13.25 -0.93
CA GLY A 80 14.70 -13.25 0.39
C GLY A 80 14.81 -11.88 1.06
N GLN A 81 14.26 -10.81 0.47
CA GLN A 81 14.28 -9.46 1.03
C GLN A 81 12.89 -9.05 1.51
N LEU A 82 12.82 -8.37 2.66
CA LEU A 82 11.60 -7.76 3.15
C LEU A 82 11.23 -6.56 2.28
N ILE A 83 10.10 -6.66 1.59
CA ILE A 83 9.60 -5.59 0.70
C ILE A 83 8.41 -4.84 1.29
N GLY A 84 7.72 -5.42 2.27
CA GLY A 84 6.51 -4.82 2.82
C GLY A 84 5.83 -5.64 3.91
N GLY A 85 4.57 -5.30 4.17
CA GLY A 85 3.73 -5.91 5.19
C GLY A 85 3.12 -4.91 6.16
N TYR A 86 2.32 -5.41 7.08
CA TYR A 86 1.74 -4.63 8.16
C TYR A 86 1.63 -5.46 9.43
N PHE A 87 1.52 -4.78 10.56
CA PHE A 87 1.10 -5.38 11.82
C PHE A 87 0.19 -4.42 12.59
N ILE A 88 -0.61 -4.98 13.47
CA ILE A 88 -1.49 -4.23 14.37
C ILE A 88 -0.95 -4.43 15.78
N ALA A 89 -0.44 -3.35 16.37
CA ALA A 89 -0.05 -3.35 17.78
C ALA A 89 -1.30 -3.28 18.67
N ASP A 90 -1.39 -4.14 19.68
CA ASP A 90 -2.43 -4.05 20.70
C ASP A 90 -2.04 -3.03 21.76
N MET A 91 -2.61 -1.83 21.68
CA MET A 91 -2.31 -0.74 22.61
C MET A 91 -2.79 -1.00 24.04
N HIS A 92 -3.71 -1.94 24.26
CA HIS A 92 -4.11 -2.31 25.63
C HIS A 92 -3.03 -3.13 26.35
N SER A 93 -2.07 -3.71 25.61
CA SER A 93 -0.99 -4.53 26.15
C SER A 93 0.28 -3.76 26.52
N ILE A 94 0.28 -2.43 26.36
CA ILE A 94 1.46 -1.61 26.62
C ILE A 94 1.90 -1.75 28.09
N THR A 95 3.15 -2.16 28.28
CA THR A 95 3.72 -2.45 29.60
C THR A 95 5.10 -1.81 29.72
N VAL A 96 5.40 -1.21 30.87
CA VAL A 96 6.74 -0.68 31.23
C VAL A 96 7.56 -1.82 31.84
N THR A 97 8.81 -2.01 31.42
CA THR A 97 9.65 -3.16 31.84
C THR A 97 10.88 -2.74 32.65
N ASP A 98 11.20 -1.45 32.70
CA ASP A 98 12.41 -0.92 33.34
C ASP A 98 12.17 -0.31 34.73
N ILE A 99 10.95 -0.44 35.26
CA ILE A 99 10.58 0.00 36.60
C ILE A 99 10.09 -1.22 37.41
N PRO A 100 10.64 -1.47 38.62
CA PRO A 100 10.23 -2.57 39.51
C PRO A 100 8.79 -2.46 40.05
#